data_AF-A0A7C3RDJ9-F1
#
_entry.id   AF-A0A7C3RDJ9-F1
#
_cell.length_a   1.000
_cell.length_b   1.000
_cell.length_c   1.000
_cell.angle_alpha   90.00
_cell.angle_beta   90.00
_cell.angle_gamma   90.00
#
_symmetry.space_group_name_H-M   'P 1'
#
loop_
_entity.id
_entity.type
_entity.pdbx_description
1 polymer ?
#
loop_
_entity_poly.entity_id
_entity_poly.type
_entity_poly.pdbx_seq_one_letter_code
_entity_poly.pdbx_strand_id
1 'polypeptide(L)'
;MKMCPLKRVLDYVYHAPFGKYSEKEFCVLLVGEYNGEIKPNPNEIADYKYLDIRDLNKEIKKSAYTPWFKIAFEKFSNLKFNKVFF
;
A
#
# COMPACT_ATOMS: atom_id res chain seq x y z
N MET A 1 9.19 -10.51 19.17
CA MET A 1 7.94 -9.77 18.91
C MET A 1 7.86 -9.50 17.43
N LYS A 2 6.88 -10.03 16.68
CA LYS A 2 6.75 -9.69 15.27
C LYS A 2 5.29 -9.42 14.90
N MET A 3 4.72 -8.37 15.48
CA MET A 3 3.27 -8.19 15.52
C MET A 3 2.69 -7.71 14.17
N CYS A 4 1.36 -7.76 14.02
CA CYS A 4 0.64 -7.11 12.92
C CYS A 4 -0.84 -6.80 13.30
N PRO A 5 -1.17 -6.25 14.48
CA PRO A 5 -2.46 -5.60 14.65
C PRO A 5 -2.64 -4.52 13.59
N LEU A 6 -3.72 -4.64 12.82
CA LEU A 6 -4.02 -3.73 11.74
C LEU A 6 -4.87 -2.57 12.25
N LYS A 7 -4.39 -1.34 12.00
CA LYS A 7 -5.15 -0.12 12.21
C LYS A 7 -5.71 0.36 10.88
N ARG A 8 -7.00 0.69 10.84
CA ARG A 8 -7.61 1.41 9.73
C ARG A 8 -7.11 2.85 9.73
N VAL A 9 -6.50 3.26 8.62
CA VAL A 9 -5.92 4.60 8.48
C VAL A 9 -6.83 5.50 7.65
N LEU A 10 -7.34 4.99 6.53
CA LEU A 10 -8.24 5.69 5.64
C LEU A 10 -9.00 4.69 4.76
N ASP A 11 -9.95 5.19 4.01
CA ASP A 11 -10.68 4.45 3.00
C ASP A 11 -11.06 5.35 1.83
N TYR A 12 -11.36 4.73 0.70
CA TYR A 12 -11.75 5.42 -0.51
C TYR A 12 -12.48 4.47 -1.47
N VAL A 13 -13.36 5.02 -2.31
CA VAL A 13 -13.93 4.30 -3.44
C VAL A 13 -13.10 4.62 -4.68
N TYR A 14 -12.78 3.61 -5.48
CA TYR A 14 -12.11 3.78 -6.76
C TYR A 14 -12.72 2.91 -7.85
N HIS A 15 -12.43 3.25 -9.10
CA HIS A 15 -12.71 2.43 -10.27
C HIS A 15 -11.47 2.44 -11.18
N ALA A 16 -10.93 1.26 -11.49
CA ALA A 16 -9.75 1.09 -12.32
C ALA A 16 -10.01 0.02 -13.40
N PRO A 17 -10.11 0.39 -14.69
CA PRO A 17 -10.18 -0.57 -15.79
C PRO A 17 -8.80 -1.15 -16.11
N PHE A 18 -8.76 -2.44 -16.44
CA PHE A 18 -7.56 -3.16 -16.88
C PHE A 18 -7.91 -4.13 -18.03
N GLY A 19 -7.70 -3.68 -19.27
CA GLY A 19 -8.09 -4.42 -20.46
C GLY A 19 -9.59 -4.69 -20.49
N LYS A 20 -9.99 -5.96 -20.43
CA LYS A 20 -11.39 -6.40 -20.36
C LYS A 20 -11.94 -6.54 -18.93
N TYR A 21 -11.10 -6.33 -17.93
CA TYR A 21 -11.44 -6.44 -16.52
C TYR A 21 -11.49 -5.05 -15.87
N SER A 22 -12.08 -4.95 -14.69
CA SER A 22 -12.03 -3.74 -13.88
C SER A 22 -12.18 -4.05 -12.40
N GLU A 23 -11.65 -3.16 -11.57
CA GLU A 23 -11.89 -3.11 -10.13
C GLU A 23 -12.78 -1.91 -9.83
N LYS A 24 -13.88 -2.11 -9.09
CA LYS A 24 -14.75 -1.05 -8.58
C LYS A 24 -15.08 -1.33 -7.12
N GLU A 25 -14.32 -0.72 -6.22
CA GLU A 25 -14.25 -1.17 -4.83
C GLU A 25 -14.29 -0.03 -3.83
N PHE A 26 -14.80 -0.35 -2.64
CA PHE A 26 -14.53 0.41 -1.42
C PHE A 26 -13.26 -0.18 -0.76
N CYS A 27 -12.14 0.53 -0.87
CA CYS A 27 -10.83 0.07 -0.41
C CYS A 27 -10.47 0.71 0.93
N VAL A 28 -10.09 -0.10 1.91
CA VAL A 28 -9.65 0.35 3.23
C VAL A 28 -8.14 0.15 3.35
N LEU A 29 -7.41 1.23 3.64
CA LEU A 29 -5.98 1.15 3.94
C LEU A 29 -5.79 0.73 5.41
N LEU A 30 -5.19 -0.44 5.58
CA LEU A 30 -4.79 -0.99 6.86
C LEU A 30 -3.27 -0.94 7.02
N VAL A 31 -2.81 -0.66 8.23
CA VAL A 31 -1.39 -0.54 8.55
C VAL A 31 -1.07 -1.34 9.81
N GLY A 32 0.04 -2.08 9.78
CA GLY A 32 0.58 -2.83 10.92
C GLY A 32 2.11 -2.94 10.83
N GLU A 33 2.74 -3.35 11.92
CA GLU A 33 4.21 -3.39 12.06
C GLU A 33 4.75 -4.81 12.19
N TYR A 34 5.11 -5.42 11.05
CA TYR A 34 5.67 -6.76 11.01
C TYR A 34 7.17 -6.73 10.76
N ASN A 35 7.97 -7.28 11.67
CA ASN A 35 9.43 -7.38 11.53
C ASN A 35 9.87 -8.83 11.26
N GLY A 36 8.95 -9.72 10.85
CA GLY A 36 9.21 -11.16 10.66
C GLY A 36 9.74 -11.55 9.31
N GLU A 37 10.06 -12.83 9.19
CA GLU A 37 10.49 -13.39 7.91
C GLU A 37 9.27 -13.43 6.98
N ILE A 38 9.39 -12.82 5.80
CA ILE A 38 8.38 -12.90 4.75
C ILE A 38 8.64 -14.18 3.96
N LYS A 39 7.63 -15.06 3.86
CA LYS A 39 7.66 -16.29 3.06
C LYS A 39 6.63 -16.19 1.93
N PRO A 40 6.96 -15.51 0.82
CA PRO A 40 6.00 -15.25 -0.25
C PRO A 40 5.63 -16.56 -0.98
N ASN A 41 4.36 -16.68 -1.36
CA ASN A 41 3.95 -17.70 -2.33
C ASN A 41 4.37 -17.21 -3.74
N PRO A 42 5.29 -17.91 -4.43
CA PRO A 42 5.80 -17.45 -5.72
C PRO A 42 4.75 -17.41 -6.84
N ASN A 43 3.61 -18.09 -6.67
CA ASN A 43 2.49 -18.00 -7.61
C ASN A 43 1.73 -16.66 -7.51
N GLU A 44 1.87 -15.93 -6.40
CA GLU A 44 1.15 -14.68 -6.12
C GLU A 44 2.09 -13.47 -6.04
N ILE A 45 3.30 -13.66 -5.50
CA ILE A 45 4.27 -12.59 -5.23
C ILE A 45 5.56 -12.92 -5.96
N ALA A 46 5.85 -12.16 -7.01
CA ALA A 46 7.08 -12.32 -7.79
C ALA A 46 8.32 -11.77 -7.06
N ASP A 47 8.17 -10.69 -6.29
CA ASP A 47 9.25 -10.06 -5.52
C ASP A 47 8.69 -9.15 -4.41
N TYR A 48 9.50 -8.81 -3.41
CA TYR A 48 9.18 -7.81 -2.38
C TYR A 48 10.44 -7.06 -1.93
N LYS A 49 10.23 -5.83 -1.45
CA LYS A 49 11.32 -5.01 -0.90
C LYS A 49 10.84 -4.08 0.19
N TYR A 50 11.76 -3.72 1.08
CA TYR A 50 11.58 -2.68 2.07
C TYR A 50 12.13 -1.36 1.53
N LEU A 51 11.37 -0.29 1.70
CA LEU A 51 11.76 1.05 1.30
C LEU A 51 11.40 2.04 2.39
N ASP A 52 12.27 3.02 2.60
CA ASP A 52 11.90 4.22 3.34
C ASP A 52 10.81 5.00 2.60
N ILE A 53 9.91 5.65 3.35
CA ILE A 53 8.77 6.36 2.79
C ILE A 53 9.17 7.44 1.75
N ARG A 54 10.35 8.06 1.94
CA ARG A 54 10.89 9.07 1.02
C ARG A 54 11.29 8.46 -0.33
N ASP A 55 11.87 7.28 -0.31
CA ASP A 55 12.30 6.59 -1.52
C ASP A 55 11.12 5.92 -2.23
N LEU A 56 10.17 5.39 -1.47
CA LEU A 56 8.88 4.94 -2.02
C LEU A 56 8.14 6.08 -2.74
N ASN A 57 8.12 7.30 -2.18
CA ASN A 57 7.50 8.46 -2.85
C ASN A 57 8.20 8.82 -4.18
N LYS A 58 9.53 8.67 -4.27
CA LYS A 58 10.26 8.88 -5.54
C LYS A 58 9.96 7.76 -6.53
N GLU A 59 9.84 6.52 -6.05
CA GLU A 59 9.64 5.35 -6.89
C GLU A 59 8.23 5.28 -7.48
N ILE A 60 7.20 5.58 -6.67
CA ILE A 60 5.80 5.59 -7.10
C ILE A 60 5.58 6.52 -8.30
N LYS A 61 6.35 7.60 -8.40
CA LYS A 61 6.30 8.55 -9.52
C LYS A 61 6.94 8.05 -10.82
N LYS A 62 7.83 7.05 -10.74
CA LYS A 62 8.62 6.54 -11.88
C LYS A 62 8.11 5.20 -12.42
N SER A 63 7.31 4.47 -11.64
CA SER A 63 7.03 3.05 -11.87
C SER A 63 5.55 2.72 -12.12
N ALA A 64 5.31 1.52 -12.66
CA ALA A 64 4.00 0.93 -12.90
C ALA A 64 3.39 0.30 -11.63
N TYR A 65 3.20 1.10 -10.57
CA TYR A 65 2.38 0.66 -9.45
C TYR A 65 0.89 0.66 -9.81
N THR A 66 0.14 -0.21 -9.13
CA THR A 66 -1.31 -0.33 -9.29
C THR A 66 -2.03 1.00 -8.99
N PRO A 67 -3.17 1.27 -9.66
CA PRO A 67 -3.93 2.49 -9.43
C PRO A 67 -4.38 2.66 -7.97
N TRP A 68 -4.87 1.59 -7.33
CA TRP A 68 -5.28 1.63 -5.92
C TRP A 68 -4.12 2.02 -5.00
N PHE A 69 -2.91 1.50 -5.25
CA PHE A 69 -1.76 1.82 -4.39
C PHE A 69 -1.36 3.29 -4.51
N LYS A 70 -1.36 3.84 -5.73
CA LYS A 70 -1.08 5.26 -5.97
C LYS A 70 -2.07 6.16 -5.24
N ILE A 71 -3.37 5.86 -5.33
CA ILE A 71 -4.44 6.62 -4.65
C ILE A 71 -4.28 6.54 -3.13
N ALA A 72 -4.08 5.32 -2.59
CA ALA A 72 -3.89 5.11 -1.16
C ALA A 72 -2.68 5.90 -0.64
N PHE A 73 -1.55 5.84 -1.35
CA PHE A 73 -0.31 6.51 -0.95
C PHE A 73 -0.41 8.04 -1.00
N GLU A 74 -1.06 8.59 -2.03
CA GLU A 74 -1.31 10.03 -2.13
C GLU A 74 -2.17 10.52 -0.96
N LYS A 75 -3.30 9.86 -0.69
CA LYS A 75 -4.18 10.18 0.44
C LYS A 75 -3.45 10.05 1.77
N PHE A 76 -2.70 8.97 1.95
CA PHE A 76 -1.89 8.71 3.14
C PHE A 76 -0.84 9.81 3.37
N SER A 77 -0.15 10.25 2.31
CA SER A 77 0.85 11.32 2.38
C SER A 77 0.24 12.66 2.82
N ASN A 78 -1.00 12.93 2.41
CA ASN A 78 -1.73 14.15 2.78
C ASN A 78 -2.19 14.18 4.25
N LEU A 79 -2.32 13.03 4.93
CA LEU A 79 -2.72 12.96 6.34
C LEU A 79 -1.64 13.44 7.33
N LYS A 80 -0.47 13.87 6.83
CA LYS A 80 0.77 14.14 7.58
C LYS A 80 1.23 12.89 8.36
N PHE A 81 2.20 12.20 7.77
CA PHE A 81 2.82 10.95 8.25
C PHE A 81 3.06 10.87 9.78
N ASN A 82 3.45 11.98 10.40
CA ASN A 82 3.78 12.04 11.82
C ASN A 82 2.60 11.80 12.78
N LYS A 83 1.34 11.73 12.32
CA LYS A 83 0.19 11.47 13.20
C LYS A 83 -0.28 10.01 13.24
N VAL A 84 0.22 9.15 12.34
CA VAL A 84 -0.26 7.76 12.22
C VAL A 84 0.58 6.78 13.04
N PHE A 85 1.86 7.13 13.26
CA PHE A 85 2.83 6.28 13.95
C PHE A 85 3.50 6.96 15.16
N PHE A 86 3.17 8.22 15.47
CA PHE A 86 3.62 8.94 16.68
C PHE A 86 2.44 9.62 17.37
#